data_AF-A0A956M051-F1
#
_entry.id   AF-A0A956M051-F1
#
_cell.length_a   1.000
_cell.length_b   1.000
_cell.length_c   1.000
_cell.angle_alpha   90.00
_cell.angle_beta   90.00
_cell.angle_gamma   90.00
#
_symmetry.space_group_name_H-M   'P 1'
#
loop_
_entity.id
_entity.type
_entity.pdbx_description
1 polymer ?
#
loop_
_entity_poly.entity_id
_entity_poly.type
_entity_poly.pdbx_seq_one_letter_code
_entity_poly.pdbx_strand_id
1 'polypeptide(L)' 'MDRKQETIMGMTYVQKLIARACGRSEVAVGEVVEPPVGLAMSHENAALVINQFLEIYKETGREPKVWDPDRIAIIFDHRV' A
#
# COMPACT_ATOMS: atom_id res chain seq x y z
N MET A 1 -2.58 -18.13 -26.60
CA MET A 1 -3.82 -18.44 -25.85
C MET A 1 -4.51 -17.12 -25.62
N ASP A 2 -5.37 -16.78 -26.57
CA ASP A 2 -5.98 -15.46 -26.72
C ASP A 2 -7.11 -15.34 -25.70
N ARG A 3 -6.84 -14.65 -24.58
CA ARG A 3 -7.90 -14.28 -23.64
C ARG A 3 -8.72 -13.20 -24.32
N LYS A 4 -9.74 -13.64 -25.07
CA LYS A 4 -10.80 -12.78 -25.59
C LYS A 4 -11.17 -11.79 -24.49
N GLN A 5 -11.12 -10.52 -24.84
CA GLN A 5 -11.58 -9.42 -24.01
C GLN A 5 -13.06 -9.67 -23.71
N GLU A 6 -13.31 -10.26 -22.55
CA GLU A 6 -14.65 -10.49 -22.05
C GLU A 6 -15.29 -9.11 -21.91
N THR A 7 -16.36 -8.87 -22.67
CA THR A 7 -17.13 -7.62 -22.64
C THR A 7 -17.35 -7.24 -21.18
N ILE A 8 -16.84 -6.08 -20.75
CA ILE A 8 -16.74 -5.68 -19.35
C ILE A 8 -18.14 -5.75 -18.70
N MET A 9 -18.42 -6.86 -18.02
CA MET A 9 -19.29 -6.88 -16.85
C MET A 9 -18.73 -5.78 -15.94
N GLY A 10 -19.50 -4.73 -15.70
CA GLY A 10 -19.02 -3.48 -15.10
C GLY A 10 -18.07 -3.68 -13.91
N MET A 11 -17.12 -2.76 -13.71
CA MET A 11 -16.12 -2.89 -12.64
C MET A 11 -16.75 -3.14 -11.26
N THR A 12 -16.15 -4.06 -10.51
CA THR A 12 -16.42 -4.25 -9.08
C THR A 12 -16.10 -2.98 -8.29
N TYR A 13 -16.59 -2.89 -7.05
CA TYR A 13 -16.24 -1.79 -6.16
C TYR A 13 -14.73 -1.68 -5.94
N VAL A 14 -14.04 -2.81 -5.76
CA VAL A 14 -12.57 -2.84 -5.56
C VAL A 14 -11.84 -2.30 -6.79
N GLN A 15 -12.22 -2.73 -8.00
CA GLN A 15 -11.63 -2.18 -9.23
C GLN A 15 -11.88 -0.67 -9.36
N LYS A 16 -13.10 -0.19 -9.07
CA LYS A 16 -13.41 1.25 -9.07
C LYS A 16 -12.57 2.03 -8.06
N LEU A 17 -12.41 1.50 -6.85
CA LEU A 17 -11.62 2.12 -5.79
C LEU A 17 -10.15 2.21 -6.19
N ILE A 18 -9.57 1.12 -6.68
CA ILE A 18 -8.17 1.07 -7.13
C ILE A 18 -7.96 1.97 -8.35
N ALA A 19 -8.84 1.91 -9.35
CA ALA A 19 -8.80 2.79 -10.52
C ALA A 19 -8.79 4.26 -10.09
N ARG A 20 -9.72 4.64 -9.20
CA ARG A 20 -9.78 6.00 -8.64
C ARG A 20 -8.50 6.37 -7.88
N ALA A 21 -8.00 5.48 -7.02
CA ALA A 21 -6.77 5.73 -6.24
C ALA A 21 -5.55 5.93 -7.14
N CYS A 22 -5.50 5.25 -8.28
CA CYS A 22 -4.46 5.39 -9.30
C CYS A 22 -4.72 6.51 -10.33
N GLY A 23 -5.81 7.28 -10.21
CA GLY A 23 -6.15 8.34 -11.18
C GLY A 23 -6.60 7.82 -12.56
N ARG A 24 -7.14 6.60 -12.63
CA ARG A 24 -7.55 5.91 -13.86
C ARG A 24 -9.06 5.75 -13.94
N SER A 25 -9.58 5.66 -15.17
CA SER A 25 -10.99 5.38 -15.43
C SER A 25 -11.38 3.94 -15.16
N GLU A 26 -10.44 3.00 -15.34
CA GLU A 26 -10.66 1.57 -15.15
C GLU A 26 -9.36 0.80 -14.82
N VAL A 27 -9.52 -0.39 -14.26
CA VAL A 27 -8.46 -1.40 -14.06
C VAL A 27 -9.03 -2.81 -14.30
N ALA A 28 -8.20 -3.70 -14.87
CA ALA A 28 -8.57 -5.08 -15.19
C ALA A 28 -8.12 -6.09 -14.13
N VAL A 29 -8.79 -7.25 -14.06
CA VAL A 29 -8.34 -8.36 -13.22
C VAL A 29 -7.02 -8.90 -13.75
N GLY A 30 -6.02 -9.04 -12.87
CA GLY A 30 -4.67 -9.46 -13.23
C GLY A 30 -3.76 -8.32 -13.68
N GLU A 31 -4.26 -7.09 -13.75
CA GLU A 31 -3.44 -5.91 -13.95
C GLU A 31 -2.64 -5.57 -12.68
N VAL A 32 -1.37 -5.21 -12.85
CA VAL A 32 -0.49 -4.75 -11.76
C VAL A 32 -0.50 -3.22 -11.74
N VAL A 33 -0.81 -2.64 -10.58
CA VAL A 33 -0.89 -1.19 -10.36
C VAL A 33 -0.30 -0.81 -9.00
N GLU A 34 0.10 0.45 -8.85
CA GLU A 34 0.70 0.99 -7.61
C GLU A 34 -0.19 2.09 -7.01
N PRO A 35 -1.24 1.74 -6.24
CA PRO A 35 -2.09 2.73 -5.59
C PRO A 35 -1.38 3.36 -4.38
N PRO A 36 -1.66 4.64 -4.05
CA PRO A 36 -1.15 5.26 -2.83
C PRO A 36 -1.74 4.59 -1.58
N VAL A 37 -0.95 4.52 -0.51
CA VAL A 37 -1.40 4.02 0.79
C VAL A 37 -2.15 5.14 1.54
N GLY A 38 -3.45 4.91 1.82
CA GLY A 38 -4.29 5.88 2.51
C GLY A 38 -3.97 6.02 4.01
N LEU A 39 -3.82 4.89 4.71
CA LEU A 39 -3.44 4.76 6.12
C LEU A 39 -2.74 3.41 6.29
N ALA A 40 -1.58 3.38 6.95
CA ALA A 40 -0.98 2.12 7.41
C ALA A 40 -1.16 2.00 8.92
N MET A 41 -1.66 0.84 9.36
CA MET A 41 -1.88 0.56 10.77
C MET A 41 -0.97 -0.57 11.23
N SER A 42 -0.34 -0.39 12.39
CA SER A 42 0.37 -1.42 13.13
C SER A 42 0.02 -1.32 14.62
N HIS A 43 0.71 -2.11 15.44
CA HIS A 43 0.62 -2.08 16.89
C HIS A 43 2.01 -1.81 17.50
N GLU A 44 2.16 -1.78 18.82
CA GLU A 44 3.38 -1.36 19.53
C GLU A 44 4.64 -2.13 19.11
N ASN A 45 4.49 -3.39 18.65
CA ASN A 45 5.59 -4.19 18.13
C ASN A 45 6.26 -3.58 16.88
N ALA A 46 5.70 -2.54 16.27
CA ALA A 46 6.37 -1.73 15.26
C ALA A 46 7.75 -1.22 15.76
N ALA A 47 7.89 -1.00 17.07
CA ALA A 47 9.16 -0.64 17.70
C ALA A 47 10.26 -1.73 17.51
N LEU A 48 9.90 -3.00 17.38
CA LEU A 48 10.85 -4.10 17.14
C LEU A 48 11.27 -4.20 15.66
N VAL A 49 10.41 -3.76 14.75
CA VAL A 49 10.63 -3.83 13.30
C VAL A 49 11.41 -2.61 12.79
N ILE A 50 11.48 -1.52 13.57
CA ILE A 50 12.17 -0.28 13.16
C ILE A 50 13.64 -0.52 12.77
N ASN A 51 14.32 -1.43 13.46
CA ASN A 51 15.73 -1.77 13.18
C ASN A 51 15.90 -2.33 11.76
N GLN A 52 14.89 -3.02 11.22
CA GLN A 52 14.95 -3.64 9.89
C GLN A 52 14.78 -2.58 8.81
N PHE A 53 13.93 -1.57 9.06
CA PHE A 53 13.84 -0.41 8.19
C PHE A 53 15.15 0.38 8.20
N LEU A 54 15.76 0.61 9.36
CA LEU A 54 17.07 1.28 9.44
C LEU A 54 18.15 0.52 8.67
N GLU A 55 18.13 -0.82 8.72
CA GLU A 55 19.04 -1.66 7.95
C GLU A 55 18.82 -1.52 6.44
N ILE A 56 17.57 -1.52 5.97
CA ILE A 56 17.23 -1.32 4.53
C ILE A 56 17.78 0.02 4.02
N TYR A 57 17.81 1.04 4.87
CA TYR A 57 18.32 2.36 4.51
C TYR A 57 19.85 2.46 4.55
N LYS A 58 20.56 1.52 5.18
CA LYS A 58 22.03 1.52 5.16
C LYS A 58 22.53 1.49 3.71
N GLU A 59 23.61 2.21 3.46
CA GLU A 59 24.28 2.28 2.16
C GLU A 59 23.46 2.93 1.03
N THR A 60 22.19 3.27 1.25
CA THR A 60 21.38 3.99 0.26
C THR A 60 21.74 5.47 0.14
N GLY A 61 22.45 6.02 1.14
CA GLY A 61 22.71 7.46 1.28
C GLY A 61 21.45 8.29 1.57
N ARG A 62 20.32 7.65 1.86
CA ARG A 62 19.03 8.32 2.15
C ARG A 62 18.77 8.38 3.64
N GLU A 63 18.14 9.45 4.07
CA GLU A 63 17.65 9.56 5.45
C GLU A 63 16.41 8.67 5.63
N PRO A 64 16.37 7.81 6.67
CA PRO A 64 15.21 6.97 6.96
C PRO A 64 14.06 7.82 7.48
N LYS A 65 13.15 8.21 6.58
CA LYS A 65 11.93 8.97 6.88
C LYS A 65 10.69 8.20 6.43
N VAL A 66 9.64 8.27 7.24
CA VAL A 66 8.31 7.80 6.84
C VAL A 66 7.71 8.72 5.78
N TRP A 67 6.79 8.19 4.97
CA TRP A 67 6.21 8.95 3.86
C TRP A 67 5.25 10.06 4.32
N ASP A 68 4.45 9.78 5.34
CA ASP A 68 3.46 10.70 5.92
C ASP A 68 3.13 10.24 7.35
N PRO A 69 3.56 10.96 8.41
CA PRO A 69 3.29 10.56 9.79
C PRO A 69 1.80 10.64 10.16
N ASP A 70 1.01 11.50 9.50
CA ASP A 70 -0.43 11.62 9.76
C ASP A 70 -1.22 10.44 9.17
N ARG A 71 -0.56 9.60 8.36
CA ARG A 71 -1.11 8.37 7.75
C ARG A 71 -0.55 7.09 8.35
N ILE A 72 0.04 7.17 9.55
CA ILE A 72 0.51 6.01 10.29
C ILE A 72 -0.20 5.95 11.63
N ALA A 73 -0.89 4.83 11.90
CA ALA A 73 -1.50 4.55 13.18
C ALA A 73 -0.75 3.41 13.89
N ILE A 74 -0.21 3.70 15.08
CA ILE A 74 0.41 2.70 15.98
C ILE A 74 -0.48 2.57 17.22
N ILE A 75 -1.14 1.43 17.34
CA ILE A 75 -2.02 1.12 18.47
C ILE A 75 -1.18 0.47 19.58
N PHE A 76 -1.44 0.84 20.84
CA PHE A 76 -0.81 0.24 22.01
C PHE A 76 -1.85 -0.62 22.70
N ASP A 77 -1.82 -1.93 22.50
CA ASP A 77 -2.89 -2.82 22.94
C ASP A 77 -2.42 -4.05 23.74
N HIS A 78 -1.19 -4.54 23.54
CA HIS A 78 -0.77 -5.78 24.21
C HIS A 78 0.38 -5.62 25.22
N ARG A 79 1.26 -4.62 25.06
CA ARG A 79 2.45 -4.42 25.91
C ARG A 79 2.73 -2.94 26.13
N VAL A 80 2.68 -2.50 27.38
CA VAL A 80 3.00 -1.13 27.82
C VAL A 80 4.26 -1.15 28.67
#